data_AF-A0A922ZKQ2-F1
#
_entry.id   AF-A0A922ZKQ2-F1
#
_cell.length_a   1.000
_cell.length_b   1.000
_cell.length_c   1.000
_cell.angle_alpha   90.00
_cell.angle_beta   90.00
_cell.angle_gamma   90.00
#
_symmetry.space_group_name_H-M   'P 1'
#
loop_
_entity.id
_entity.type
_entity.pdbx_description
1 polymer ?
#
loop_
_entity_poly.entity_id
_entity_poly.type
_entity_poly.pdbx_seq_one_letter_code
_entity_poly.pdbx_strand_id
1 'polypeptide(L)'
;MTHFDFKEWADLYQVDPAAFEQRREAVLEGYVASVDPEHRLALEQTLFKIRMIRQRSKSPLQSAMESSKLMWESFGKLREQVQKLEQELSPAPLKQNGLRLIDSNFTTDVETSVEQSEPAANLARIIPFTASGKRAH
;
A
#
# COMPACT_ATOMS: atom_id res chain seq x y z
N MET A 1 15.50 -20.48 -6.45
CA MET A 1 14.27 -20.02 -7.12
C MET A 1 14.06 -20.90 -8.33
N THR A 2 13.00 -21.71 -8.33
CA THR A 2 12.62 -22.55 -9.46
C THR A 2 12.19 -21.67 -10.63
N HIS A 3 12.78 -21.89 -11.80
CA HIS A 3 12.42 -21.19 -13.03
C HIS A 3 10.97 -21.55 -13.42
N PHE A 4 10.08 -20.57 -13.51
CA PHE A 4 8.72 -20.77 -14.01
C PHE A 4 8.70 -20.63 -15.52
N ASP A 5 8.33 -21.69 -16.24
CA ASP A 5 8.26 -21.67 -17.70
C ASP A 5 6.91 -21.12 -18.18
N PHE A 6 6.85 -19.81 -18.45
CA PHE A 6 5.63 -19.18 -18.97
C PHE A 6 5.22 -19.69 -20.34
N LYS A 7 6.19 -20.13 -21.17
CA LYS A 7 5.90 -20.57 -22.53
C LYS A 7 5.16 -21.91 -22.50
N GLU A 8 5.63 -22.84 -21.68
CA GLU A 8 5.00 -24.16 -21.51
C GLU A 8 3.51 -24.02 -21.12
N TRP A 9 3.20 -23.15 -20.17
CA TRP A 9 1.82 -22.95 -19.70
C TRP A 9 0.95 -22.25 -20.74
N ALA A 10 1.51 -21.29 -21.49
CA ALA A 10 0.81 -20.63 -22.58
C ALA A 10 0.50 -21.62 -23.72
N ASP A 11 1.49 -22.42 -24.13
CA ASP A 11 1.33 -23.46 -25.14
C ASP A 11 0.26 -24.49 -24.70
N LEU A 12 0.31 -24.94 -23.43
CA LEU A 12 -0.68 -25.86 -22.87
C LEU A 12 -2.10 -25.31 -22.94
N TYR A 13 -2.30 -24.03 -22.59
CA TYR A 13 -3.63 -23.42 -22.68
C TYR A 13 -4.17 -23.36 -24.12
N GLN A 14 -3.29 -23.15 -25.11
CA GLN A 14 -3.70 -23.10 -26.52
C GLN A 14 -4.11 -24.48 -27.06
N VAL A 15 -3.43 -25.54 -26.61
CA VAL A 15 -3.66 -26.91 -27.07
C VAL A 15 -4.79 -27.58 -26.30
N ASP A 16 -4.78 -27.48 -24.97
CA ASP A 16 -5.74 -28.11 -24.07
C ASP A 16 -6.03 -27.21 -22.85
N PRO A 17 -7.06 -26.35 -22.94
CA PRO A 17 -7.49 -25.49 -21.84
C PRO A 17 -7.90 -26.26 -20.58
N ALA A 18 -8.44 -27.48 -20.72
CA ALA A 18 -8.89 -28.28 -19.59
C ALA A 18 -7.70 -28.85 -18.81
N ALA A 19 -6.67 -29.36 -19.51
CA ALA A 19 -5.43 -29.79 -18.90
C ALA A 19 -4.68 -28.63 -18.22
N PHE A 20 -4.68 -27.43 -18.81
CA PHE A 20 -4.16 -26.22 -18.17
C PHE A 20 -4.84 -25.97 -16.82
N GLU A 21 -6.17 -26.00 -16.77
CA GLU A 21 -6.91 -25.73 -15.53
C GLU A 21 -6.65 -26.78 -14.45
N GLN A 22 -6.57 -28.06 -14.83
CA GLN A 22 -6.22 -29.13 -13.90
C GLN A 22 -4.80 -28.94 -13.33
N ARG A 23 -3.82 -28.63 -14.19
CA ARG A 23 -2.44 -28.40 -13.75
C ARG A 23 -2.33 -27.16 -12.86
N ARG A 24 -3.01 -26.07 -13.22
CA ARG A 24 -3.09 -24.84 -12.41
C ARG A 24 -3.61 -25.15 -11.02
N GLU A 25 -4.68 -25.93 -10.94
CA GLU A 25 -5.30 -26.29 -9.68
C GLU A 25 -4.37 -27.12 -8.80
N ALA A 26 -3.73 -28.15 -9.38
CA ALA A 26 -2.79 -29.01 -8.67
C ALA A 26 -1.58 -28.24 -8.10
N VAL A 27 -1.04 -27.28 -8.85
CA VAL A 27 0.08 -26.45 -8.39
C VAL A 27 -0.34 -25.55 -7.22
N LEU A 28 -1.52 -24.92 -7.30
CA LEU A 28 -1.99 -24.02 -6.25
C LEU A 28 -2.38 -24.77 -4.98
N GLU A 29 -3.11 -25.89 -5.11
CA GLU A 29 -3.45 -26.73 -3.95
C GLU A 29 -2.21 -27.35 -3.32
N GLY A 30 -1.23 -27.79 -4.14
CA GLY A 30 0.06 -28.25 -3.64
C GLY A 30 0.81 -27.17 -2.86
N TYR A 31 0.80 -25.93 -3.34
CA TYR A 31 1.39 -24.81 -2.61
C TYR A 31 0.66 -24.54 -1.29
N VAL A 32 -0.67 -24.44 -1.30
CA VAL A 32 -1.47 -24.21 -0.09
C VAL A 32 -1.26 -25.32 0.95
N ALA A 33 -1.17 -26.57 0.51
CA ALA A 33 -0.90 -27.71 1.39
C ALA A 33 0.52 -27.71 1.98
N SER A 34 1.47 -27.03 1.34
CA SER A 34 2.87 -26.94 1.80
C SER A 34 3.12 -25.86 2.85
N VAL A 35 2.17 -24.93 3.05
CA VAL A 35 2.30 -23.82 3.99
C VAL A 35 1.87 -24.24 5.40
N ASP A 36 2.49 -23.62 6.41
CA ASP A 36 2.16 -23.85 7.82
C ASP A 36 0.66 -23.69 8.11
N PRO A 37 0.08 -24.52 9.00
CA PRO A 37 -1.35 -24.51 9.30
C PRO A 37 -1.89 -23.15 9.76
N GLU A 38 -1.05 -22.33 10.41
CA GLU A 38 -1.40 -20.98 10.86
C GLU A 38 -1.80 -20.05 9.70
N HIS A 39 -1.20 -20.22 8.52
CA HIS A 39 -1.44 -19.37 7.36
C HIS A 39 -2.30 -20.04 6.28
N ARG A 40 -2.47 -21.36 6.36
CA ARG A 40 -3.21 -22.16 5.37
C ARG A 40 -4.64 -21.67 5.14
N LEU A 41 -5.40 -21.40 6.21
CA LEU A 41 -6.79 -20.96 6.10
C LEU A 41 -6.92 -19.63 5.33
N ALA A 42 -6.03 -18.67 5.59
CA ALA A 42 -6.03 -17.38 4.90
C ALA A 42 -5.69 -17.54 3.40
N LEU A 43 -4.78 -18.45 3.06
CA LEU A 43 -4.46 -18.77 1.66
C LEU A 43 -5.62 -19.46 0.94
N GLU A 44 -6.27 -20.43 1.58
CA GLU A 44 -7.46 -21.12 1.03
C GLU A 44 -8.58 -20.12 0.72
N GLN A 45 -8.86 -19.20 1.64
CA GLN A 45 -9.85 -18.13 1.44
C GLN A 45 -9.46 -17.19 0.30
N THR A 46 -8.18 -16.85 0.16
CA THR A 46 -7.69 -16.00 -0.91
C THR A 46 -7.82 -16.68 -2.26
N LEU A 47 -7.41 -17.95 -2.35
CA LEU A 47 -7.53 -18.77 -3.54
C LEU A 47 -8.99 -18.97 -3.95
N PHE A 48 -9.89 -19.20 -3.00
CA PHE A 48 -11.33 -19.26 -3.25
C PHE A 48 -11.88 -17.97 -3.86
N LYS A 49 -11.51 -16.79 -3.32
CA LYS A 49 -11.92 -15.50 -3.90
C LYS A 49 -11.44 -15.33 -5.34
N ILE A 50 -10.19 -15.71 -5.63
CA ILE A 50 -9.63 -15.65 -6.99
C ILE A 50 -10.41 -16.59 -7.92
N ARG A 51 -10.75 -17.82 -7.48
CA ARG A 51 -11.58 -18.75 -8.26
C ARG A 51 -12.94 -18.14 -8.62
N MET A 52 -13.62 -17.54 -7.64
CA MET A 52 -14.90 -16.86 -7.87
C MET A 52 -14.77 -15.69 -8.84
N ILE A 53 -13.69 -14.92 -8.76
CA ILE A 53 -13.37 -13.86 -9.71
C ILE A 53 -13.23 -14.41 -11.12
N ARG A 54 -12.50 -15.50 -11.31
CA ARG A 54 -12.31 -16.11 -12.64
C ARG A 54 -13.63 -16.62 -13.21
N GLN A 55 -14.47 -17.28 -12.40
CA GLN A 55 -15.76 -17.81 -12.83
C GLN A 55 -16.74 -16.71 -13.26
N ARG A 56 -16.76 -15.57 -12.57
CA ARG A 56 -17.69 -14.45 -12.87
C ARG A 56 -17.18 -13.50 -13.96
N SER A 57 -15.89 -13.53 -14.27
CA SER A 57 -15.27 -12.59 -15.22
C SER A 57 -15.59 -12.99 -16.65
N LYS A 58 -15.79 -11.99 -17.52
CA LYS A 58 -16.10 -12.20 -18.95
C LYS A 58 -14.84 -12.45 -19.79
N SER A 59 -13.67 -12.15 -19.25
CA SER A 59 -12.39 -12.38 -19.92
C SER A 59 -11.25 -12.65 -18.92
N PRO A 60 -10.17 -13.32 -19.35
CA PRO A 60 -8.98 -13.52 -18.53
C PRO A 60 -8.37 -12.21 -18.01
N LEU A 61 -8.31 -11.17 -18.85
CA LEU A 61 -7.79 -9.85 -18.46
C LEU A 61 -8.64 -9.23 -17.34
N GLN A 62 -9.97 -9.28 -17.46
CA GLN A 62 -10.86 -8.79 -16.40
C GLN A 62 -10.60 -9.53 -15.08
N SER A 63 -10.45 -10.85 -15.14
CA SER A 63 -10.16 -11.66 -13.95
C SER A 63 -8.82 -11.31 -13.29
N ALA A 64 -7.81 -10.94 -14.09
CA ALA A 64 -6.50 -10.51 -13.60
C ALA A 64 -6.55 -9.13 -12.95
N MET A 65 -7.34 -8.20 -13.51
CA MET A 65 -7.54 -6.87 -12.93
C MET A 65 -8.27 -6.93 -11.58
N GLU A 66 -9.38 -7.67 -11.53
CA GLU A 66 -10.13 -7.95 -10.28
C GLU A 66 -9.25 -8.73 -9.29
N SER A 67 -8.46 -9.68 -9.82
CA SER A 67 -7.30 -10.33 -9.22
C SER A 67 -6.45 -9.38 -8.37
N SER A 68 -5.89 -8.41 -9.09
CA SER A 68 -4.95 -7.41 -8.60
C SER A 68 -5.60 -6.43 -7.64
N LYS A 69 -6.91 -6.16 -7.77
CA LYS A 69 -7.64 -5.31 -6.82
C LYS A 69 -7.63 -5.89 -5.40
N LEU A 70 -7.82 -7.21 -5.25
CA LEU A 70 -7.73 -7.87 -3.93
C LEU A 70 -6.33 -7.71 -3.30
N MET A 71 -5.28 -7.75 -4.11
CA MET A 71 -3.91 -7.50 -3.65
C MET A 71 -3.75 -6.07 -3.14
N TRP A 72 -4.22 -5.07 -3.90
CA TRP A 72 -4.17 -3.67 -3.49
C TRP A 72 -4.98 -3.38 -2.24
N GLU A 73 -6.15 -3.99 -2.08
CA GLU A 73 -6.95 -3.89 -0.85
C GLU A 73 -6.21 -4.45 0.36
N SER A 74 -5.53 -5.60 0.18
CA SER A 74 -4.73 -6.22 1.24
C SER A 74 -3.51 -5.37 1.60
N PHE A 75 -2.86 -4.77 0.60
CA PHE A 75 -1.75 -3.84 0.80
C PHE A 75 -2.20 -2.56 1.54
N GLY A 76 -3.37 -2.02 1.21
CA GLY A 76 -3.96 -0.89 1.92
C GLY A 76 -4.19 -1.20 3.40
N LYS A 77 -4.79 -2.36 3.71
CA LYS A 77 -4.98 -2.81 5.09
C LYS A 77 -3.67 -2.97 5.84
N LEU A 78 -2.65 -3.54 5.21
CA LEU A 78 -1.33 -3.67 5.82
C LEU A 78 -0.76 -2.29 6.17
N ARG A 79 -0.84 -1.33 5.26
CA ARG A 79 -0.38 0.05 5.50
C ARG A 79 -1.11 0.69 6.69
N GLU A 80 -2.43 0.52 6.78
CA GLU A 80 -3.23 1.03 7.90
C GLU A 80 -2.79 0.43 9.24
N GLN A 81 -2.54 -0.88 9.28
CA GLN A 81 -2.06 -1.55 10.50
C GLN A 81 -0.67 -1.07 10.91
N VAL A 82 0.25 -0.90 9.96
CA VAL A 82 1.59 -0.37 10.22
C VAL A 82 1.49 1.05 10.78
N GLN A 83 0.71 1.93 10.17
CA GLN A 83 0.51 3.30 10.64
C GLN A 83 -0.08 3.35 12.05
N LYS A 84 -1.02 2.46 12.36
CA LYS A 84 -1.62 2.36 13.70
C LYS A 84 -0.56 1.97 14.74
N LEU A 85 0.27 0.96 14.44
CA LEU A 85 1.35 0.53 15.31
C LEU A 85 2.39 1.65 15.52
N GLU A 86 2.76 2.38 14.46
CA GLU A 86 3.65 3.54 14.57
C GLU A 86 3.07 4.63 15.49
N GLN A 87 1.77 4.87 15.44
CA GLN A 87 1.11 5.84 16.31
C GLN A 87 1.05 5.40 17.77
N GLU A 88 0.83 4.10 18.03
CA GLU A 88 0.85 3.52 19.39
C GLU A 88 2.26 3.53 20.01
N LEU A 89 3.29 3.34 19.19
CA LEU A 89 4.70 3.38 19.59
C LEU A 89 5.25 4.81 19.68
N SER A 90 4.61 5.78 19.04
CA SER A 90 5.06 7.18 19.11
C SER A 90 4.80 7.74 20.51
N PRO A 91 5.81 8.33 21.17
CA PRO A 91 5.61 8.95 22.47
C PRO A 91 4.55 10.04 22.34
N ALA A 92 3.55 10.02 23.23
CA ALA A 92 2.49 11.02 23.26
C ALA A 92 3.13 12.42 23.17
N PRO A 93 2.61 13.33 22.31
CA PRO A 93 3.13 14.68 22.26
C PRO A 93 3.06 15.23 23.69
N LEU A 94 4.22 15.64 24.21
CA LEU A 94 4.29 16.28 25.51
C LEU A 94 3.23 17.37 25.50
N LYS A 95 2.22 17.26 26.36
CA LYS A 95 1.31 18.36 26.62
C LYS A 95 2.24 19.52 26.97
N GLN A 96 2.30 20.52 26.10
CA GLN A 96 2.91 21.80 26.43
C GLN A 96 2.03 22.38 27.54
N ASN A 97 2.22 21.88 28.76
CA ASN A 97 1.78 22.55 29.96
C ASN A 97 2.44 23.91 29.86
N GLY A 98 1.62 24.96 29.73
CA GLY A 98 2.03 26.32 29.39
C GLY A 98 2.88 27.01 30.46
N LEU A 99 3.89 26.35 31.02
CA LEU A 99 5.01 26.98 31.66
C LEU A 99 5.89 27.58 30.55
N ARG A 100 5.46 28.74 30.06
CA ARG A 100 6.40 29.70 29.48
C ARG A 100 7.36 30.07 30.61
N LEU A 101 8.62 29.66 30.47
CA LEU A 101 9.69 30.26 31.24
C LEU A 101 9.72 31.74 30.83
N ILE A 102 9.22 32.62 31.71
CA ILE A 102 9.38 34.05 31.52
C ILE A 102 10.85 34.32 31.85
N ASP A 103 11.69 34.46 30.83
CA ASP A 103 13.02 35.01 31.02
C ASP A 103 12.84 36.42 31.61
N SER A 104 13.29 36.60 32.85
CA SER A 104 13.14 37.82 33.64
C SER A 104 13.96 39.02 33.15
N ASN A 105 14.42 39.01 31.89
CA ASN A 105 15.36 39.99 31.34
C ASN A 105 14.85 40.72 30.08
N PHE A 106 13.54 40.84 29.86
CA PHE A 106 13.02 41.72 28.80
C PHE A 106 11.98 42.70 29.32
N THR A 107 12.43 43.63 30.17
CA THR A 107 11.77 44.93 30.32
C THR A 107 12.43 45.89 29.32
N THR A 108 11.74 46.13 28.21
CA THR A 108 11.84 47.43 27.52
C THR A 108 10.53 47.66 26.81
N ASP A 109 9.77 48.60 27.38
CA ASP A 109 8.62 49.24 26.76
C ASP A 109 9.05 49.92 25.46
N VAL A 110 8.36 49.66 24.35
CA VAL A 110 8.09 50.69 23.34
C VAL A 110 6.66 50.49 22.80
N GLU A 111 5.95 51.60 22.86
CA GLU A 111 4.57 51.88 22.46
C GLU A 111 4.23 51.58 20.98
N THR A 112 2.99 51.11 20.82
CA THR A 112 1.98 51.49 19.82
C THR A 112 2.31 51.50 18.32
N SER A 113 1.62 50.65 17.55
CA SER A 113 0.82 51.07 16.39
C SER A 113 -0.19 49.99 15.99
N VAL A 114 -1.43 50.42 15.84
CA VAL A 114 -2.57 49.66 15.31
C VAL A 114 -2.45 49.58 13.80
N GLU A 115 -2.54 48.38 13.21
CA GLU A 115 -2.99 48.23 11.83
C GLU A 115 -3.73 46.91 11.65
N GLN A 116 -5.02 47.02 11.32
CA GLN A 116 -5.88 45.92 10.90
C GLN A 116 -5.66 45.67 9.40
N SER A 117 -5.46 44.42 8.94
CA SER A 117 -6.21 43.86 7.80
C SER A 117 -5.81 42.41 7.46
N GLU A 118 -6.85 41.55 7.48
CA GLU A 118 -7.12 40.35 6.67
C GLU A 118 -6.25 39.06 6.71
N PRO A 119 -6.89 37.88 6.55
CA PRO A 119 -6.30 36.59 6.88
C PRO A 119 -5.43 36.06 5.73
N ALA A 120 -4.18 35.73 6.04
CA ALA A 120 -3.28 35.09 5.08
C ALA A 120 -3.82 33.70 4.69
N ALA A 121 -4.30 33.60 3.45
CA ALA A 121 -4.57 32.34 2.79
C ALA A 121 -3.32 31.46 2.83
N ASN A 122 -3.49 30.20 3.26
CA ASN A 122 -2.47 29.15 3.20
C ASN A 122 -1.99 28.97 1.75
N LEU A 123 -0.90 29.63 1.38
CA LEU A 123 -0.20 29.37 0.12
C LEU A 123 0.59 28.08 0.27
N ALA A 124 0.05 27.00 -0.28
CA ALA A 124 0.77 25.75 -0.46
C ALA A 124 2.06 26.01 -1.25
N ARG A 125 3.20 25.68 -0.65
CA ARG A 125 4.51 25.85 -1.26
C ARG A 125 4.71 24.76 -2.33
N ILE A 126 4.59 25.14 -3.59
CA ILE A 126 4.93 24.28 -4.74
C ILE A 126 6.45 24.11 -4.77
N ILE A 127 6.93 22.88 -4.62
CA ILE A 127 8.35 22.54 -4.79
C ILE A 127 8.56 22.17 -6.27
N PRO A 128 9.40 22.89 -7.04
CA PRO A 128 9.67 22.53 -8.42
C PRO A 128 10.53 21.26 -8.49
N PHE A 129 10.05 20.29 -9.26
CA PHE A 129 10.78 19.07 -9.61
C PHE A 129 11.91 19.42 -10.59
N THR A 130 13.17 19.30 -10.16
CA THR A 130 14.32 19.41 -11.08
C THR A 130 14.75 18.02 -11.49
N ALA A 131 14.44 17.64 -12.73
CA ALA A 131 14.97 16.43 -13.36
C ALA A 131 16.42 16.70 -13.79
N SER A 132 17.39 16.38 -12.94
CA SER A 132 18.80 16.36 -13.36
C SER A 132 19.08 15.05 -14.12
N GLY A 133 18.78 15.06 -15.42
CA GLY A 133 19.19 14.01 -16.34
C GLY A 133 20.65 14.22 -16.75
N LYS A 134 21.58 13.49 -16.13
CA LYS A 134 22.90 13.24 -16.75
C LYS A 134 22.79 12.00 -17.62
N ARG A 135 22.74 12.21 -18.95
CA ARG A 135 23.05 11.17 -19.93
C ARG A 135 24.56 10.90 -19.83
N ALA A 136 24.93 9.67 -19.48
CA ALA A 136 26.30 9.20 -19.62
C ALA A 136 26.60 8.99 -21.11
N HIS A 137 27.78 9.45 -21.51
CA HIS A 137 28.37 9.25 -22.85
C HIS A 137 28.72 7.78 -23.10
#